data_AF-A0A1E1WBN5-F1
#
_entry.id   AF-A0A1E1WBN5-F1
#
_cell.length_a   1.000
_cell.length_b   1.000
_cell.length_c   1.000
_cell.angle_alpha   90.00
_cell.angle_beta   90.00
_cell.angle_gamma   90.00
#
_symmetry.space_group_name_H-M   'P 1'
#
loop_
_entity.id
_entity.type
_entity.pdbx_description
1 polymer ?
#
loop_
_entity_poly.entity_id
_entity_poly.type
_entity_poly.pdbx_seq_one_letter_code
_entity_poly.pdbx_strand_id
1 'polypeptide(L)'
;RDHRPLITFPDNNNFHVLSAGEYRRLLLYLTSIPSLLEAEMGFHIIIDRRKDRWNSVKTVLLRISEFFPGIIHTVYVLRPASFLQKALSEVSSKLFKEEFRFRVLVCSGVEELCEHFDRSQLTPDLGGELQYSHAEWIQQRIALEKFSTLMKEISSKLDDFMHEIVDCDMGNDPSQTKELLDSQETRYKALKDELTSATTQGEELLTQVRKPNLTYNIISHVAAVERLLVQLEETERQFDNFWQKHSTKLNHWLKFRTFLLNFKQMQATLDGHLKTACDMTEVGETASRVENLIQEAGDFEKLCNCDLNTASAVIEDGEKLMQDPLSSVDHIESKCEELRRTSALLIDKINKRNMLLAKARELMDRIDKANEWCTTGVELLAGEGGLLAVDKLLEDAQTFGLAAPDQFRDMLMHSATQETRALVTQVAQRVEDVWLMVSVKRATLQRAATKPARPVQSVP
;
A
#
# COMPACT_ATOMS: atom_id res chain seq x y z
N ARG A 1 -42.57 -39.16 -18.33
CA ARG A 1 -41.58 -40.02 -19.02
C ARG A 1 -40.60 -39.26 -19.90
N ASP A 2 -40.96 -38.10 -20.46
CA ASP A 2 -40.10 -37.24 -21.28
C ASP A 2 -39.48 -36.06 -20.51
N HIS A 3 -39.58 -36.08 -19.17
CA HIS A 3 -39.00 -35.11 -18.22
C HIS A 3 -39.30 -33.63 -18.49
N ARG A 4 -40.35 -33.32 -19.26
CA ARG A 4 -40.80 -31.95 -19.47
C ARG A 4 -41.31 -31.32 -18.17
N PRO A 5 -41.14 -29.99 -17.98
CA PRO A 5 -41.72 -29.28 -16.85
C PRO A 5 -43.23 -29.53 -16.74
N LEU A 6 -43.70 -29.81 -15.52
CA LEU A 6 -45.10 -30.12 -15.24
C LEU A 6 -45.69 -29.03 -14.34
N ILE A 7 -46.81 -28.43 -14.76
CA ILE A 7 -47.59 -27.50 -13.94
C ILE A 7 -48.97 -28.10 -13.66
N THR A 8 -49.32 -28.21 -12.40
CA THR A 8 -50.64 -28.72 -11.97
C THR A 8 -51.54 -27.57 -11.52
N PHE A 9 -52.75 -27.53 -12.08
CA PHE A 9 -53.88 -26.72 -11.61
C PHE A 9 -54.81 -27.63 -10.80
N PRO A 10 -54.66 -27.68 -9.47
CA PRO A 10 -55.41 -28.62 -8.64
C PRO A 10 -56.89 -28.22 -8.51
N ASP A 11 -57.69 -29.18 -8.03
CA ASP A 11 -59.16 -29.19 -7.98
C ASP A 11 -59.76 -28.12 -7.07
N ASN A 12 -59.06 -27.71 -6.02
CA ASN A 12 -59.60 -26.81 -5.01
C ASN A 12 -58.73 -25.57 -4.78
N ASN A 13 -58.64 -24.72 -5.81
CA ASN A 13 -57.90 -23.47 -5.73
C ASN A 13 -58.82 -22.27 -5.95
N ASN A 14 -58.63 -21.25 -5.12
CA ASN A 14 -59.20 -19.91 -5.26
C ASN A 14 -58.70 -19.16 -6.53
N PHE A 15 -58.33 -19.86 -7.61
CA PHE A 15 -57.86 -19.27 -8.88
C PHE A 15 -58.86 -18.29 -9.49
N HIS A 16 -60.16 -18.49 -9.23
CA HIS A 16 -61.22 -17.58 -9.63
C HIS A 16 -61.14 -16.21 -8.91
N VAL A 17 -60.45 -16.15 -7.76
CA VAL A 17 -60.23 -14.92 -6.95
C VAL A 17 -59.06 -14.08 -7.49
N LEU A 18 -58.13 -14.69 -8.23
CA LEU A 18 -57.00 -13.96 -8.81
C LEU A 18 -57.47 -13.03 -9.94
N SER A 19 -57.00 -11.79 -9.89
CA SER A 19 -57.09 -10.87 -11.03
C SER A 19 -56.26 -11.37 -12.22
N ALA A 20 -56.56 -10.88 -13.42
CA ALA A 20 -55.79 -11.23 -14.63
C ALA A 20 -54.29 -10.90 -14.48
N GLY A 21 -53.97 -9.77 -13.82
CA GLY A 21 -52.59 -9.35 -13.57
C GLY A 21 -51.84 -10.25 -12.59
N GLU A 22 -52.50 -10.72 -11.53
CA GLU A 22 -51.90 -11.68 -10.59
C GLU A 22 -51.70 -13.05 -11.23
N TYR A 23 -52.69 -13.52 -12.01
CA TYR A 23 -52.57 -14.78 -12.73
C TYR A 23 -51.40 -14.76 -13.72
N ARG A 24 -51.26 -13.67 -14.49
CA ARG A 24 -50.13 -13.48 -15.42
C ARG A 24 -48.79 -13.48 -14.68
N ARG A 25 -48.67 -12.75 -13.56
CA ARG A 25 -47.44 -12.72 -12.76
C ARG A 25 -47.07 -14.11 -12.22
N LEU A 26 -48.05 -14.86 -11.72
CA LEU A 26 -47.84 -16.22 -11.23
C LEU A 26 -47.34 -17.15 -12.34
N LEU A 27 -47.96 -17.12 -13.52
CA LEU A 27 -47.52 -17.94 -14.64
C LEU A 27 -46.12 -17.57 -15.10
N LEU A 28 -45.82 -16.28 -15.25
CA LEU A 28 -44.48 -15.80 -15.58
C LEU A 28 -43.43 -16.34 -14.60
N TYR A 29 -43.70 -16.24 -13.30
CA TYR A 29 -42.82 -16.79 -12.27
C TYR A 29 -42.63 -18.31 -12.39
N LEU A 30 -43.72 -19.09 -12.45
CA LEU A 30 -43.62 -20.54 -12.51
C LEU A 30 -42.90 -21.03 -13.77
N THR A 31 -43.10 -20.35 -14.90
CA THR A 31 -42.42 -20.68 -16.15
C THR A 31 -40.96 -20.23 -16.21
N SER A 32 -40.52 -19.33 -15.32
CA SER A 32 -39.11 -18.91 -15.26
C SER A 32 -38.24 -19.81 -14.37
N ILE A 33 -38.84 -20.79 -13.69
CA ILE A 33 -38.11 -21.72 -12.80
C ILE A 33 -37.33 -22.78 -13.58
N PRO A 34 -37.91 -23.47 -14.58
CA PRO A 34 -37.15 -24.40 -15.41
C PRO A 34 -36.01 -23.68 -16.13
N SER A 35 -34.95 -24.41 -16.45
CA SER A 35 -33.89 -23.89 -17.31
C SER A 35 -34.43 -23.55 -18.71
N LEU A 36 -33.71 -22.71 -19.45
CA LEU A 36 -34.11 -22.34 -20.81
C LEU A 36 -34.33 -23.58 -21.70
N LEU A 37 -33.43 -24.57 -21.60
CA LEU A 37 -33.52 -25.83 -22.33
C LEU A 37 -34.78 -26.62 -21.98
N GLU A 38 -35.13 -26.71 -20.69
CA GLU A 38 -36.35 -27.38 -20.24
C GLU A 38 -37.62 -26.62 -20.69
N ALA A 39 -37.58 -25.28 -20.69
CA ALA A 39 -38.69 -24.45 -21.15
C ALA A 39 -38.93 -24.56 -22.67
N GLU A 40 -37.86 -24.71 -23.46
CA GLU A 40 -37.92 -24.92 -24.92
C GLU A 40 -38.53 -26.28 -25.29
N MET A 41 -38.36 -27.30 -24.44
CA MET A 41 -39.10 -28.56 -24.57
C MET A 41 -40.62 -28.34 -24.41
N GLY A 42 -41.05 -27.28 -23.75
CA GLY A 42 -42.46 -27.00 -23.50
C GLY A 42 -43.03 -27.79 -22.34
N PHE A 43 -44.15 -27.29 -21.82
CA PHE A 43 -44.73 -27.67 -20.54
C PHE A 43 -45.84 -28.70 -20.72
N HIS A 44 -45.89 -29.69 -19.83
CA HIS A 44 -47.10 -30.45 -19.57
C HIS A 44 -47.93 -29.72 -18.51
N ILE A 45 -49.25 -29.75 -18.69
CA ILE A 45 -50.18 -29.14 -17.74
C ILE A 45 -51.19 -30.18 -17.31
N ILE A 46 -51.41 -30.34 -15.99
CA ILE A 46 -52.52 -31.11 -15.46
C ILE A 46 -53.58 -30.15 -14.94
N ILE A 47 -54.82 -30.31 -15.38
CA ILE A 47 -55.99 -29.61 -14.84
C ILE A 47 -56.81 -30.66 -14.08
N ASP A 48 -56.75 -30.64 -12.75
CA ASP A 48 -57.57 -31.52 -11.92
C ASP A 48 -58.90 -30.83 -11.62
N ARG A 49 -60.03 -31.38 -12.07
CA ARG A 49 -61.38 -30.85 -11.81
C ARG A 49 -62.35 -31.95 -11.38
N ARG A 50 -61.86 -32.99 -10.71
CA ARG A 50 -62.66 -34.15 -10.30
C ARG A 50 -63.86 -33.77 -9.42
N LYS A 51 -63.77 -32.71 -8.60
CA LYS A 51 -64.84 -32.24 -7.70
C LYS A 51 -65.50 -30.93 -8.16
N ASP A 52 -65.22 -30.47 -9.38
CA ASP A 52 -65.76 -29.21 -9.93
C ASP A 52 -66.66 -29.46 -11.16
N ARG A 53 -67.02 -28.41 -11.91
CA ARG A 53 -67.87 -28.44 -13.11
C ARG A 53 -67.05 -28.26 -14.40
N TRP A 54 -67.61 -28.72 -15.51
CA TRP A 54 -66.96 -28.59 -16.83
C TRP A 54 -66.66 -27.14 -17.24
N ASN A 55 -67.50 -26.18 -16.85
CA ASN A 55 -67.24 -24.75 -17.10
C ASN A 55 -65.96 -24.24 -16.43
N SER A 56 -65.54 -24.86 -15.32
CA SER A 56 -64.27 -24.56 -14.65
C SER A 56 -63.09 -25.01 -15.50
N VAL A 57 -63.15 -26.22 -16.08
CA VAL A 57 -62.17 -26.71 -17.07
C VAL A 57 -62.04 -25.74 -18.23
N LYS A 58 -63.17 -25.34 -18.85
CA LYS A 58 -63.17 -24.40 -19.98
C LYS A 58 -62.52 -23.06 -19.61
N THR A 59 -62.85 -22.52 -18.44
CA THR A 59 -62.27 -21.26 -17.94
C THR A 59 -60.76 -21.35 -17.80
N VAL A 60 -60.23 -22.44 -17.25
CA VAL A 60 -58.78 -22.63 -17.08
C VAL A 60 -58.09 -22.77 -18.43
N LEU A 61 -58.66 -23.54 -19.37
CA LEU A 61 -58.10 -23.70 -20.73
C LEU A 61 -58.01 -22.37 -21.47
N LEU A 62 -59.06 -21.54 -21.40
CA LEU A 62 -59.04 -20.18 -21.97
C LEU A 62 -57.96 -19.32 -21.34
N ARG A 63 -57.87 -19.30 -20.00
CA ARG A 63 -56.84 -18.53 -19.28
C ARG A 63 -55.43 -18.97 -19.62
N ILE A 64 -55.17 -20.27 -19.72
CA ILE A 64 -53.86 -20.79 -20.11
C ILE A 64 -53.57 -20.43 -21.57
N SER A 65 -54.55 -20.55 -22.47
CA SER A 65 -54.39 -20.14 -23.87
C SER A 65 -54.08 -18.65 -24.03
N GLU A 66 -54.57 -17.81 -23.13
CA GLU A 66 -54.38 -16.36 -23.18
C GLU A 66 -53.10 -15.89 -22.48
N PHE A 67 -52.79 -16.44 -21.30
CA PHE A 67 -51.77 -15.88 -20.41
C PHE A 67 -50.51 -16.73 -20.27
N PHE A 68 -50.48 -17.98 -20.76
CA PHE A 68 -49.31 -18.84 -20.57
C PHE A 68 -48.14 -18.36 -21.44
N PRO A 69 -46.98 -18.02 -20.83
CA PRO A 69 -45.89 -17.34 -21.52
C PRO A 69 -44.95 -18.29 -22.30
N GLY A 70 -45.12 -19.60 -22.15
CA GLY A 70 -44.24 -20.63 -22.74
C GLY A 70 -44.95 -21.55 -23.74
N ILE A 71 -44.21 -22.52 -24.25
CA ILE A 71 -44.74 -23.55 -25.15
C ILE A 71 -45.52 -24.58 -24.31
N ILE A 72 -46.79 -24.82 -24.63
CA ILE A 72 -47.56 -25.90 -24.00
C ILE A 72 -47.51 -27.10 -24.91
N HIS A 73 -46.95 -28.21 -24.43
CA HIS A 73 -46.91 -29.44 -25.18
C HIS A 73 -48.27 -30.17 -25.12
N THR A 74 -48.73 -30.51 -23.92
CA THR A 74 -49.98 -31.25 -23.71
C THR A 74 -50.64 -30.81 -22.43
N VAL A 75 -51.96 -30.64 -22.47
CA VAL A 75 -52.83 -30.42 -21.31
C VAL A 75 -53.61 -31.70 -21.02
N TYR A 76 -53.48 -32.24 -19.82
CA TYR A 76 -54.19 -33.41 -19.31
C TYR A 76 -55.30 -32.95 -18.36
N VAL A 77 -56.54 -33.36 -18.61
CA VAL A 77 -57.69 -32.95 -17.82
C VAL A 77 -58.24 -34.14 -17.04
N LEU A 78 -58.15 -34.12 -15.71
CA LEU A 78 -58.93 -35.04 -14.87
C LEU A 78 -60.35 -34.51 -14.76
N ARG A 79 -61.30 -35.22 -15.36
CA ARG A 79 -62.66 -34.73 -15.54
C ARG A 79 -63.49 -34.71 -14.24
N PRO A 80 -64.51 -33.83 -14.15
CA PRO A 80 -65.59 -33.93 -13.18
C PRO A 80 -66.27 -35.30 -13.13
N ALA A 81 -66.55 -35.82 -11.92
CA ALA A 81 -67.21 -37.11 -11.73
C ALA A 81 -68.63 -37.17 -12.34
N SER A 82 -69.34 -36.04 -12.39
CA SER A 82 -70.75 -35.93 -12.81
C SER A 82 -70.97 -35.94 -14.34
N PHE A 83 -69.95 -36.22 -15.15
CA PHE A 83 -70.03 -36.13 -16.62
C PHE A 83 -70.14 -37.50 -17.29
N LEU A 84 -71.07 -37.66 -18.24
CA LEU A 84 -71.32 -38.93 -18.95
C LEU A 84 -70.34 -39.14 -20.12
N GLN A 85 -69.90 -40.39 -20.35
CA GLN A 85 -68.94 -40.73 -21.42
C GLN A 85 -69.41 -40.34 -22.84
N LYS A 86 -70.72 -40.40 -23.14
CA LYS A 86 -71.24 -40.00 -24.46
C LYS A 86 -71.07 -38.50 -24.73
N ALA A 87 -71.35 -37.67 -23.72
CA ALA A 87 -71.15 -36.23 -23.80
C ALA A 87 -69.65 -35.87 -23.94
N LEU A 88 -68.73 -36.71 -23.43
CA LEU A 88 -67.28 -36.49 -23.60
C LEU A 88 -66.85 -36.58 -25.07
N SER A 89 -67.37 -37.54 -25.84
CA SER A 89 -66.97 -37.71 -27.25
C SER A 89 -67.42 -36.55 -28.16
N GLU A 90 -68.59 -35.97 -27.90
CA GLU A 90 -69.12 -34.82 -28.64
C GLU A 90 -68.47 -33.50 -28.22
N VAL A 91 -68.26 -33.31 -26.92
CA VAL A 91 -67.63 -32.10 -26.38
C VAL A 91 -66.13 -32.09 -26.69
N SER A 92 -65.45 -33.24 -26.63
CA SER A 92 -64.01 -33.28 -26.90
C SER A 92 -63.67 -33.11 -28.38
N SER A 93 -64.52 -33.61 -29.28
CA SER A 93 -64.32 -33.50 -30.73
C SER A 93 -64.63 -32.09 -31.26
N LYS A 94 -65.62 -31.38 -30.69
CA LYS A 94 -66.01 -30.03 -31.14
C LYS A 94 -65.29 -28.87 -30.43
N LEU A 95 -64.97 -28.96 -29.13
CA LEU A 95 -64.30 -27.84 -28.43
C LEU A 95 -62.76 -27.87 -28.54
N PHE A 96 -62.13 -29.05 -28.54
CA PHE A 96 -60.67 -29.11 -28.26
C PHE A 96 -59.77 -29.24 -29.48
N LYS A 97 -60.29 -29.57 -30.67
CA LYS A 97 -59.46 -29.72 -31.87
C LYS A 97 -59.22 -28.41 -32.64
N GLU A 98 -60.09 -27.40 -32.47
CA GLU A 98 -60.02 -26.16 -33.28
C GLU A 98 -59.79 -24.88 -32.45
N GLU A 99 -60.07 -24.89 -31.14
CA GLU A 99 -60.07 -23.66 -30.30
C GLU A 99 -58.69 -23.36 -29.64
N PHE A 100 -57.80 -24.36 -29.50
CA PHE A 100 -56.54 -24.21 -28.74
C PHE A 100 -55.30 -24.61 -29.55
N ARG A 101 -54.19 -23.89 -29.32
CA ARG A 101 -52.89 -24.13 -29.99
C ARG A 101 -52.08 -25.29 -29.39
N PHE A 102 -52.65 -26.03 -28.46
CA PHE A 102 -51.99 -27.11 -27.73
C PHE A 102 -52.89 -28.36 -27.67
N ARG A 103 -52.28 -29.53 -27.49
CA ARG A 103 -53.00 -30.80 -27.41
C ARG A 103 -53.72 -30.92 -26.06
N VAL A 104 -54.99 -31.32 -26.07
CA VAL A 104 -55.76 -31.61 -24.85
C VAL A 104 -56.12 -33.10 -24.80
N LEU A 105 -55.85 -33.76 -23.67
CA LEU A 105 -56.19 -35.15 -23.37
C LEU A 105 -57.08 -35.19 -22.12
N VAL A 106 -58.23 -35.86 -22.20
CA VAL A 106 -59.18 -35.97 -21.08
C VAL A 106 -59.03 -37.34 -20.46
N CYS A 107 -58.59 -37.38 -19.21
CA CYS A 107 -58.36 -38.60 -18.46
C CYS A 107 -59.60 -38.97 -17.65
N SER A 108 -59.94 -40.25 -17.65
CA SER A 108 -61.07 -40.85 -16.93
C SER A 108 -60.82 -40.99 -15.43
N GLY A 109 -59.55 -41.06 -15.01
CA GLY A 109 -59.08 -41.22 -13.64
C GLY A 109 -57.59 -40.94 -13.52
N VAL A 110 -57.04 -41.10 -12.31
CA VAL A 110 -55.60 -40.89 -12.04
C VAL A 110 -54.73 -42.01 -12.59
N GLU A 111 -55.31 -43.19 -12.82
CA GLU A 111 -54.65 -44.35 -13.40
C GLU A 111 -54.19 -44.06 -14.83
N GLU A 112 -55.02 -43.36 -15.62
CA GLU A 112 -54.71 -42.96 -17.01
C GLU A 112 -53.61 -41.89 -17.06
N LEU A 113 -53.49 -41.02 -16.05
CA LEU A 113 -52.33 -40.11 -15.94
C LEU A 113 -51.01 -40.89 -15.81
N CYS A 114 -51.02 -42.01 -15.10
CA CYS A 114 -49.84 -42.86 -14.90
C CYS A 114 -49.39 -43.59 -16.18
N GLU A 115 -50.20 -43.59 -17.24
CA GLU A 115 -49.78 -44.08 -18.56
C GLU A 115 -48.87 -43.06 -19.28
N HIS A 116 -49.01 -41.77 -18.95
CA HIS A 116 -48.26 -40.67 -19.56
C HIS A 116 -47.06 -40.21 -18.72
N PHE A 117 -47.20 -40.23 -17.39
CA PHE A 117 -46.18 -39.78 -16.46
C PHE A 117 -45.55 -40.94 -15.71
N ASP A 118 -44.30 -40.78 -15.30
CA ASP A 118 -43.73 -41.70 -14.32
C ASP A 118 -44.33 -41.40 -12.94
N ARG A 119 -44.58 -42.41 -12.11
CA ARG A 119 -45.21 -42.24 -10.78
C ARG A 119 -44.39 -41.33 -9.88
N SER A 120 -43.07 -41.33 -10.00
CA SER A 120 -42.17 -40.43 -9.27
C SER A 120 -42.35 -38.94 -9.61
N GLN A 121 -43.03 -38.61 -10.72
CA GLN A 121 -43.26 -37.23 -11.17
C GLN A 121 -44.61 -36.67 -10.71
N LEU A 122 -45.51 -37.53 -10.21
CA LEU A 122 -46.86 -37.15 -9.80
C LEU A 122 -47.01 -37.23 -8.28
N THR A 123 -47.77 -36.30 -7.70
CA THR A 123 -48.10 -36.32 -6.28
C THR A 123 -49.10 -37.44 -5.95
N PRO A 124 -49.19 -37.90 -4.69
CA PRO A 124 -50.11 -38.97 -4.29
C PRO A 124 -51.58 -38.72 -4.65
N ASP A 125 -52.05 -37.48 -4.62
CA ASP A 125 -53.41 -37.10 -5.02
C ASP A 125 -53.68 -37.27 -6.53
N LEU A 126 -52.63 -37.32 -7.33
CA LEU A 126 -52.63 -37.60 -8.77
C LEU A 126 -52.21 -39.05 -9.11
N GLY A 127 -52.11 -39.93 -8.11
CA GLY A 127 -51.79 -41.34 -8.29
C GLY A 127 -50.29 -41.67 -8.35
N GLY A 128 -49.42 -40.72 -7.99
CA GLY A 128 -47.96 -40.93 -7.97
C GLY A 128 -47.34 -41.08 -6.58
N GLU A 129 -46.01 -40.96 -6.54
CA GLU A 129 -45.15 -41.24 -5.38
C GLU A 129 -44.36 -39.99 -4.93
N LEU A 130 -44.50 -38.86 -5.63
CA LEU A 130 -43.80 -37.61 -5.36
C LEU A 130 -44.26 -36.98 -4.04
N GLN A 131 -43.43 -37.07 -2.99
CA GLN A 131 -43.67 -36.37 -1.73
C GLN A 131 -43.48 -34.87 -1.91
N TYR A 132 -44.58 -34.14 -2.12
CA TYR A 132 -44.59 -32.70 -2.34
C TYR A 132 -45.28 -31.95 -1.19
N SER A 133 -44.60 -30.95 -0.65
CA SER A 133 -45.17 -29.97 0.28
C SER A 133 -45.12 -28.59 -0.35
N HIS A 134 -46.29 -28.01 -0.61
CA HIS A 134 -46.37 -26.66 -1.20
C HIS A 134 -45.76 -25.59 -0.28
N ALA A 135 -45.99 -25.70 1.03
CA ALA A 135 -45.44 -24.77 2.01
C ALA A 135 -43.91 -24.84 2.06
N GLU A 136 -43.33 -26.04 2.03
CA GLU A 136 -41.88 -26.23 2.01
C GLU A 136 -41.27 -25.71 0.70
N TRP A 137 -41.90 -26.01 -0.45
CA TRP A 137 -41.44 -25.50 -1.74
C TRP A 137 -41.43 -23.97 -1.78
N ILE A 138 -42.48 -23.31 -1.28
CA ILE A 138 -42.52 -21.84 -1.16
C ILE A 138 -41.38 -21.35 -0.28
N GLN A 139 -41.17 -21.96 0.89
CA GLN A 139 -40.11 -21.56 1.81
C GLN A 139 -38.72 -21.68 1.16
N GLN A 140 -38.44 -22.79 0.48
CA GLN A 140 -37.19 -23.01 -0.25
C GLN A 140 -37.00 -21.98 -1.37
N ARG A 141 -38.06 -21.69 -2.16
CA ARG A 141 -38.02 -20.64 -3.18
C ARG A 141 -37.71 -19.27 -2.59
N ILE A 142 -38.39 -18.87 -1.53
CA ILE A 142 -38.15 -17.58 -0.87
C ILE A 142 -36.69 -17.48 -0.40
N ALA A 143 -36.14 -18.56 0.18
CA ALA A 143 -34.74 -18.57 0.63
C ALA A 143 -33.75 -18.42 -0.54
N LEU A 144 -33.97 -19.14 -1.64
CA LEU A 144 -33.15 -19.02 -2.86
C LEU A 144 -33.22 -17.62 -3.48
N GLU A 145 -34.42 -17.04 -3.60
CA GLU A 145 -34.61 -15.70 -4.17
C GLU A 145 -33.97 -14.61 -3.28
N LYS A 146 -34.06 -14.74 -1.96
CA LYS A 146 -33.34 -13.87 -1.02
C LYS A 146 -31.85 -13.95 -1.21
N PHE A 147 -31.29 -15.16 -1.33
CA PHE A 147 -29.87 -15.34 -1.57
C PHE A 147 -29.44 -14.78 -2.94
N SER A 148 -30.23 -15.00 -4.00
CA SER A 148 -29.97 -14.41 -5.32
C SER A 148 -30.02 -12.87 -5.29
N THR A 149 -30.90 -12.29 -4.47
CA THR A 149 -30.99 -10.83 -4.31
C THR A 149 -29.76 -10.29 -3.58
N LEU A 150 -29.34 -10.93 -2.48
CA LEU A 150 -28.09 -10.60 -1.77
C LEU A 150 -26.87 -10.63 -2.70
N MET A 151 -26.76 -11.66 -3.55
CA MET A 151 -25.69 -11.77 -4.54
C MET A 151 -25.65 -10.58 -5.51
N LYS A 152 -26.81 -10.12 -5.98
CA LYS A 152 -26.90 -8.95 -6.86
C LYS A 152 -26.52 -7.66 -6.15
N GLU A 153 -26.93 -7.50 -4.89
CA GLU A 153 -26.58 -6.34 -4.07
C GLU A 153 -25.06 -6.26 -3.83
N ILE A 154 -24.44 -7.39 -3.47
CA ILE A 154 -22.98 -7.44 -3.30
C ILE A 154 -22.28 -7.15 -4.62
N SER A 155 -22.70 -7.78 -5.73
CA SER A 155 -22.12 -7.51 -7.05
C SER A 155 -22.17 -6.02 -7.41
N SER A 156 -23.30 -5.34 -7.14
CA SER A 156 -23.44 -3.90 -7.38
C SER A 156 -22.44 -3.09 -6.55
N LYS A 157 -22.28 -3.43 -5.26
CA LYS A 157 -21.31 -2.73 -4.39
C LYS A 157 -19.86 -2.93 -4.84
N LEU A 158 -19.52 -4.13 -5.33
CA LEU A 158 -18.19 -4.41 -5.89
C LEU A 158 -17.95 -3.58 -7.15
N ASP A 159 -18.94 -3.52 -8.06
CA ASP A 159 -18.87 -2.73 -9.29
C ASP A 159 -18.69 -1.22 -8.98
N ASP A 160 -19.45 -0.69 -8.03
CA ASP A 160 -19.33 0.70 -7.58
C ASP A 160 -17.91 1.00 -7.08
N PHE A 161 -17.36 0.12 -6.22
CA PHE A 161 -16.00 0.28 -5.71
C PHE A 161 -14.93 0.18 -6.81
N MET A 162 -15.09 -0.75 -7.76
CA MET A 162 -14.16 -0.86 -8.89
C MET A 162 -14.20 0.38 -9.79
N HIS A 163 -15.38 0.96 -10.03
CA HIS A 163 -15.51 2.19 -10.79
C HIS A 163 -14.85 3.39 -10.10
N GLU A 164 -15.06 3.55 -8.80
CA GLU A 164 -14.40 4.60 -8.03
C GLU A 164 -12.86 4.51 -8.08
N ILE A 165 -12.31 3.29 -8.13
CA ILE A 165 -10.86 3.09 -8.26
C ILE A 165 -10.34 3.50 -9.64
N VAL A 166 -11.07 3.17 -10.71
CA VAL A 166 -10.66 3.48 -12.08
C VAL A 166 -10.65 4.99 -12.34
N ASP A 167 -11.60 5.72 -11.75
CA ASP A 167 -11.73 7.16 -11.90
C ASP A 167 -10.85 7.96 -10.91
N CYS A 168 -10.07 7.27 -10.08
CA CYS A 168 -9.29 7.90 -9.02
C CYS A 168 -8.02 8.57 -9.55
N ASP A 169 -7.90 9.89 -9.34
CA ASP A 169 -6.64 10.60 -9.57
C ASP A 169 -5.65 10.31 -8.44
N MET A 170 -4.47 9.85 -8.83
CA MET A 170 -3.37 9.53 -7.94
C MET A 170 -2.70 10.85 -7.58
N GLY A 171 -3.19 11.50 -6.52
CA GLY A 171 -2.72 12.81 -6.07
C GLY A 171 -1.19 12.94 -5.97
N ASN A 172 -0.70 14.19 -5.96
CA ASN A 172 0.75 14.45 -5.98
C ASN A 172 1.43 14.39 -4.59
N ASP A 173 0.64 14.33 -3.52
CA ASP A 173 1.13 14.33 -2.14
C ASP A 173 1.17 12.90 -1.55
N PRO A 174 2.29 12.48 -0.93
CA PRO A 174 2.39 11.16 -0.30
C PRO A 174 1.35 10.93 0.81
N SER A 175 1.00 11.96 1.58
CA SER A 175 0.02 11.83 2.67
C SER A 175 -1.38 11.57 2.12
N GLN A 176 -1.79 12.33 1.09
CA GLN A 176 -3.06 12.10 0.38
C GLN A 176 -3.10 10.69 -0.25
N THR A 177 -1.99 10.25 -0.84
CA THR A 177 -1.88 8.91 -1.44
C THR A 177 -2.01 7.82 -0.37
N LYS A 178 -1.45 8.04 0.82
CA LYS A 178 -1.54 7.12 1.95
C LYS A 178 -2.96 7.05 2.52
N GLU A 179 -3.61 8.19 2.73
CA GLU A 179 -5.00 8.27 3.18
C GLU A 179 -5.95 7.57 2.20
N LEU A 180 -5.74 7.78 0.90
CA LEU A 180 -6.49 7.11 -0.16
C LEU A 180 -6.32 5.58 -0.08
N LEU A 181 -5.07 5.09 0.03
CA LEU A 181 -4.78 3.66 0.15
C LEU A 181 -5.46 3.05 1.38
N ASP A 182 -5.37 3.71 2.53
CA ASP A 182 -5.95 3.21 3.79
C ASP A 182 -7.49 3.20 3.74
N SER A 183 -8.10 4.23 3.14
CA SER A 183 -9.54 4.31 2.92
C SER A 183 -10.02 3.18 2.00
N GLN A 184 -9.35 2.98 0.87
CA GLN A 184 -9.69 1.94 -0.10
C GLN A 184 -9.46 0.53 0.49
N GLU A 185 -8.38 0.32 1.26
CA GLU A 185 -8.11 -0.96 1.92
C GLU A 185 -9.18 -1.29 2.97
N THR A 186 -9.66 -0.29 3.71
CA THR A 186 -10.75 -0.46 4.67
C THR A 186 -12.04 -0.89 3.97
N ARG A 187 -12.38 -0.26 2.84
CA ARG A 187 -13.56 -0.62 2.04
C ARG A 187 -13.43 -2.01 1.41
N TYR A 188 -12.26 -2.34 0.88
CA TYR A 188 -11.97 -3.68 0.37
C TYR A 188 -12.21 -4.75 1.44
N LYS A 189 -11.70 -4.55 2.67
CA LYS A 189 -11.92 -5.48 3.78
C LYS A 189 -13.40 -5.61 4.15
N ALA A 190 -14.13 -4.50 4.21
CA ALA A 190 -15.57 -4.54 4.48
C ALA A 190 -16.35 -5.34 3.41
N LEU A 191 -16.03 -5.15 2.13
CA LEU A 191 -16.64 -5.92 1.03
C LEU A 191 -16.25 -7.40 1.08
N LYS A 192 -15.02 -7.71 1.50
CA LYS A 192 -14.53 -9.08 1.71
C LYS A 192 -15.30 -9.78 2.83
N ASP A 193 -15.58 -9.07 3.92
CA ASP A 193 -16.40 -9.59 5.02
C ASP A 193 -17.84 -9.85 4.56
N GLU A 194 -18.41 -8.97 3.73
CA GLU A 194 -19.73 -9.17 3.11
C GLU A 194 -19.75 -10.43 2.21
N LEU A 195 -18.74 -10.62 1.37
CA LEU A 195 -18.58 -11.81 0.52
C LEU A 195 -18.48 -13.10 1.37
N THR A 196 -17.65 -13.08 2.42
CA THR A 196 -17.49 -14.21 3.34
C THR A 196 -18.80 -14.56 4.05
N SER A 197 -19.57 -13.54 4.46
CA SER A 197 -20.89 -13.71 5.06
C SER A 197 -21.89 -14.33 4.07
N ALA A 198 -21.88 -13.87 2.81
CA ALA A 198 -22.73 -14.43 1.76
C ALA A 198 -22.37 -15.89 1.46
N THR A 199 -21.08 -16.25 1.44
CA THR A 199 -20.63 -17.64 1.26
C THR A 199 -21.18 -18.52 2.37
N THR A 200 -21.06 -18.09 3.63
CA THR A 200 -21.61 -18.80 4.79
C THR A 200 -23.12 -19.00 4.66
N GLN A 201 -23.86 -17.95 4.31
CA GLN A 201 -25.32 -18.02 4.11
C GLN A 201 -25.70 -18.97 2.97
N GLY A 202 -24.93 -18.99 1.88
CA GLY A 202 -25.16 -19.88 0.75
C GLY A 202 -24.87 -21.35 1.09
N GLU A 203 -23.82 -21.64 1.87
CA GLU A 203 -23.50 -22.99 2.36
C GLU A 203 -24.55 -23.52 3.34
N GLU A 204 -25.04 -22.67 4.24
CA GLU A 204 -26.15 -22.99 5.14
C GLU A 204 -27.42 -23.30 4.34
N LEU A 205 -27.74 -22.48 3.33
CA LEU A 205 -28.87 -22.72 2.44
C LEU A 205 -28.71 -24.05 1.69
N LEU A 206 -27.53 -24.33 1.15
CA LEU A 206 -27.24 -25.58 0.45
C LEU A 206 -27.43 -26.79 1.37
N THR A 207 -26.99 -26.70 2.62
CA THR A 207 -27.17 -27.74 3.64
C THR A 207 -28.65 -27.96 3.95
N GLN A 208 -29.45 -26.89 4.02
CA GLN A 208 -30.90 -26.98 4.25
C GLN A 208 -31.65 -27.65 3.09
N VAL A 209 -31.23 -27.40 1.85
CA VAL A 209 -31.88 -27.93 0.64
C VAL A 209 -31.45 -29.39 0.35
N ARG A 210 -30.26 -29.82 0.80
CA ARG A 210 -29.72 -31.19 0.60
C ARG A 210 -30.34 -32.30 1.49
N LYS A 211 -31.43 -32.05 2.20
CA LYS A 211 -32.08 -33.06 3.09
C LYS A 211 -32.50 -34.34 2.33
N PRO A 212 -32.51 -35.51 2.99
CA PRO A 212 -32.85 -36.78 2.35
C PRO A 212 -34.32 -36.82 1.92
N ASN A 213 -34.60 -37.46 0.77
CA ASN A 213 -35.86 -37.46 -0.02
C ASN A 213 -35.90 -36.41 -1.16
N LEU A 214 -34.81 -36.32 -1.92
CA LEU A 214 -34.68 -35.45 -3.09
C LEU A 214 -35.70 -35.84 -4.18
N THR A 215 -36.71 -35.00 -4.37
CA THR A 215 -37.56 -35.03 -5.56
C THR A 215 -36.89 -34.25 -6.71
N TYR A 216 -37.31 -34.44 -7.97
CA TYR A 216 -36.72 -33.72 -9.12
C TYR A 216 -36.71 -32.19 -8.94
N ASN A 217 -37.72 -31.64 -8.24
CA ASN A 217 -37.79 -30.22 -7.88
C ASN A 217 -36.66 -29.76 -6.94
N ILE A 218 -36.18 -30.65 -6.07
CA ILE A 218 -35.09 -30.35 -5.12
C ILE A 218 -33.73 -30.42 -5.82
N ILE A 219 -33.55 -31.31 -6.82
CA ILE A 219 -32.32 -31.38 -7.63
C ILE A 219 -32.08 -30.05 -8.36
N SER A 220 -33.12 -29.46 -8.94
CA SER A 220 -33.03 -28.15 -9.61
C SER A 220 -32.70 -27.01 -8.64
N HIS A 221 -33.25 -27.02 -7.42
CA HIS A 221 -32.92 -26.01 -6.39
C HIS A 221 -31.50 -26.16 -5.85
N VAL A 222 -31.04 -27.38 -5.57
CA VAL A 222 -29.65 -27.65 -5.17
C VAL A 222 -28.69 -27.11 -6.24
N ALA A 223 -28.93 -27.46 -7.51
CA ALA A 223 -28.12 -26.99 -8.63
C ALA A 223 -28.17 -25.45 -8.81
N ALA A 224 -29.27 -24.79 -8.43
CA ALA A 224 -29.34 -23.33 -8.46
C ALA A 224 -28.49 -22.69 -7.36
N VAL A 225 -28.55 -23.21 -6.12
CA VAL A 225 -27.73 -22.72 -5.01
C VAL A 225 -26.24 -22.98 -5.27
N GLU A 226 -25.88 -24.18 -5.75
CA GLU A 226 -24.50 -24.53 -6.10
C GLU A 226 -23.94 -23.60 -7.19
N ARG A 227 -24.74 -23.31 -8.23
CA ARG A 227 -24.33 -22.35 -9.26
C ARG A 227 -24.10 -20.95 -8.72
N LEU A 228 -24.97 -20.46 -7.82
CA LEU A 228 -24.80 -19.16 -7.19
C LEU A 228 -23.54 -19.11 -6.30
N LEU A 229 -23.24 -20.17 -5.56
CA LEU A 229 -22.02 -20.29 -4.77
C LEU A 229 -20.75 -20.28 -5.64
N VAL A 230 -20.75 -21.01 -6.75
CA VAL A 230 -19.63 -20.99 -7.71
C VAL A 230 -19.44 -19.60 -8.31
N GLN A 231 -20.54 -18.90 -8.64
CA GLN A 231 -20.48 -17.52 -9.12
C GLN A 231 -19.92 -16.56 -8.06
N LEU A 232 -20.29 -16.75 -6.79
CA LEU A 232 -19.78 -15.96 -5.67
C LEU A 232 -18.27 -16.15 -5.50
N GLU A 233 -17.79 -17.39 -5.50
CA GLU A 233 -16.36 -17.73 -5.40
C GLU A 233 -15.56 -17.10 -6.55
N GLU A 234 -16.08 -17.19 -7.79
CA GLU A 234 -15.42 -16.58 -8.95
C GLU A 234 -15.42 -15.05 -8.86
N THR A 235 -16.51 -14.45 -8.39
CA THR A 235 -16.62 -12.99 -8.18
C THR A 235 -15.61 -12.51 -7.15
N GLU A 236 -15.51 -13.21 -6.02
CA GLU A 236 -14.55 -12.95 -4.96
C GLU A 236 -13.11 -13.06 -5.47
N ARG A 237 -12.80 -14.12 -6.23
CA ARG A 237 -11.48 -14.31 -6.84
C ARG A 237 -11.13 -13.19 -7.82
N GLN A 238 -12.07 -12.74 -8.64
CA GLN A 238 -11.85 -11.62 -9.57
C GLN A 238 -11.61 -10.32 -8.82
N PHE A 239 -12.38 -10.06 -7.76
CA PHE A 239 -12.25 -8.91 -6.90
C PHE A 239 -10.87 -8.85 -6.21
N ASP A 240 -10.43 -9.96 -5.61
CA ASP A 240 -9.10 -10.06 -4.97
C ASP A 240 -7.97 -9.78 -5.96
N ASN A 241 -8.05 -10.37 -7.17
CA ASN A 241 -7.04 -10.17 -8.21
C ASN A 241 -6.99 -8.72 -8.69
N PHE A 242 -8.14 -8.05 -8.81
CA PHE A 242 -8.22 -6.64 -9.14
C PHE A 242 -7.58 -5.79 -8.05
N TRP A 243 -7.99 -6.00 -6.79
CA TRP A 243 -7.47 -5.25 -5.65
C TRP A 243 -5.97 -5.44 -5.46
N GLN A 244 -5.46 -6.67 -5.58
CA GLN A 244 -4.02 -6.95 -5.45
C GLN A 244 -3.20 -6.16 -6.48
N LYS A 245 -3.64 -6.13 -7.74
CA LYS A 245 -2.97 -5.36 -8.80
C LYS A 245 -3.02 -3.86 -8.53
N HIS A 246 -4.19 -3.35 -8.13
CA HIS A 246 -4.38 -1.93 -7.82
C HIS A 246 -3.55 -1.48 -6.61
N SER A 247 -3.71 -2.15 -5.47
CA SER A 247 -2.99 -1.85 -4.23
C SER A 247 -1.47 -1.95 -4.38
N THR A 248 -0.96 -2.92 -5.14
CA THR A 248 0.47 -3.03 -5.45
C THR A 248 0.97 -1.78 -6.18
N LYS A 249 0.25 -1.34 -7.21
CA LYS A 249 0.59 -0.11 -7.95
C LYS A 249 0.50 1.13 -7.07
N LEU A 250 -0.57 1.27 -6.30
CA LEU A 250 -0.76 2.44 -5.43
C LEU A 250 0.29 2.52 -4.33
N ASN A 251 0.65 1.39 -3.72
CA ASN A 251 1.72 1.32 -2.74
C ASN A 251 3.10 1.62 -3.35
N HIS A 252 3.34 1.18 -4.59
CA HIS A 252 4.54 1.56 -5.34
C HIS A 252 4.62 3.08 -5.52
N TRP A 253 3.55 3.68 -6.02
CA TRP A 253 3.46 5.12 -6.22
C TRP A 253 3.67 5.91 -4.93
N LEU A 254 3.09 5.46 -3.82
CA LEU A 254 3.31 6.05 -2.50
C LEU A 254 4.81 6.05 -2.14
N LYS A 255 5.48 4.89 -2.24
CA LYS A 255 6.92 4.77 -1.94
C LYS A 255 7.75 5.68 -2.84
N PHE A 256 7.46 5.70 -4.14
CA PHE A 256 8.16 6.54 -5.10
C PHE A 256 8.00 8.03 -4.81
N ARG A 257 6.77 8.49 -4.49
CA ARG A 257 6.52 9.89 -4.13
C ARG A 257 7.20 10.27 -2.81
N THR A 258 7.18 9.40 -1.81
CA THR A 258 7.89 9.59 -0.54
C THR A 258 9.40 9.71 -0.77
N PHE A 259 9.98 8.83 -1.59
CA PHE A 259 11.39 8.92 -1.97
C PHE A 259 11.71 10.26 -2.63
N LEU A 260 10.91 10.70 -3.61
CA LEU A 260 11.15 11.99 -4.29
C LEU A 260 11.04 13.19 -3.35
N LEU A 261 10.12 13.16 -2.38
CA LEU A 261 9.99 14.20 -1.35
C LEU A 261 11.23 14.23 -0.45
N ASN A 262 11.63 13.08 0.07
CA ASN A 262 12.80 12.94 0.93
C ASN A 262 14.09 13.33 0.20
N PHE A 263 14.24 12.95 -1.07
CA PHE A 263 15.34 13.39 -1.92
C PHE A 263 15.40 14.92 -2.01
N LYS A 264 14.27 15.58 -2.35
CA LYS A 264 14.24 17.05 -2.49
C LYS A 264 14.61 17.76 -1.19
N GLN A 265 14.05 17.29 -0.07
CA GLN A 265 14.35 17.85 1.23
C GLN A 265 15.83 17.67 1.58
N MET A 266 16.37 16.47 1.36
CA MET A 266 17.76 16.17 1.68
C MET A 266 18.74 16.93 0.79
N GLN A 267 18.46 17.03 -0.50
CA GLN A 267 19.28 17.81 -1.43
C GLN A 267 19.38 19.28 -0.97
N ALA A 268 18.25 19.89 -0.62
CA ALA A 268 18.22 21.27 -0.12
C ALA A 268 19.01 21.44 1.20
N THR A 269 18.92 20.46 2.12
CA THR A 269 19.70 20.45 3.36
C THR A 269 21.21 20.38 3.08
N LEU A 270 21.64 19.43 2.24
CA LEU A 270 23.05 19.26 1.90
C LEU A 270 23.62 20.47 1.14
N ASP A 271 22.84 21.08 0.25
CA ASP A 271 23.24 22.31 -0.44
C ASP A 271 23.41 23.48 0.54
N GLY A 272 22.54 23.57 1.56
CA GLY A 272 22.66 24.55 2.65
C GLY A 272 23.92 24.34 3.49
N HIS A 273 24.24 23.09 3.84
CA HIS A 273 25.48 22.73 4.52
C HIS A 273 26.71 23.04 3.69
N LEU A 274 26.69 22.71 2.39
CA LEU A 274 27.78 23.03 1.47
C LEU A 274 28.05 24.53 1.38
N LYS A 275 26.98 25.34 1.30
CA LYS A 275 27.10 26.80 1.31
C LYS A 275 27.77 27.27 2.61
N THR A 276 27.27 26.81 3.75
CA THR A 276 27.81 27.14 5.08
C THR A 276 29.29 26.75 5.17
N ALA A 277 29.66 25.53 4.76
CA ALA A 277 31.04 25.06 4.74
C ALA A 277 31.95 25.89 3.83
N CYS A 278 31.43 26.41 2.72
CA CYS A 278 32.18 27.30 1.83
C CYS A 278 32.39 28.70 2.44
N ASP A 279 31.44 29.18 3.24
CA ASP A 279 31.51 30.47 3.92
C ASP A 279 32.44 30.45 5.16
N MET A 280 32.83 29.26 5.65
CA MET A 280 33.78 29.07 6.77
C MET A 280 35.24 29.30 6.37
N THR A 281 35.59 30.54 6.00
CA THR A 281 36.94 30.88 5.49
C THR A 281 37.93 31.37 6.56
N GLU A 282 37.46 31.83 7.72
CA GLU A 282 38.32 32.44 8.75
C GLU A 282 39.31 31.44 9.37
N VAL A 283 40.60 31.81 9.51
CA VAL A 283 41.64 30.92 10.07
C VAL A 283 42.04 31.29 11.51
N GLY A 284 41.75 32.53 11.96
CA GLY A 284 42.07 33.03 13.30
C GLY A 284 43.54 33.45 13.48
N GLU A 285 43.78 34.54 14.21
CA GLU A 285 45.14 35.10 14.47
C GLU A 285 45.60 34.93 15.92
N THR A 286 44.82 34.24 16.76
CA THR A 286 45.19 33.94 18.15
C THR A 286 44.83 32.50 18.49
N ALA A 287 45.58 31.88 19.39
CA ALA A 287 45.29 30.52 19.87
C ALA A 287 43.85 30.35 20.34
N SER A 288 43.33 31.32 21.10
CA SER A 288 41.95 31.28 21.60
C SER A 288 40.91 31.37 20.47
N ARG A 289 41.12 32.21 19.44
CA ARG A 289 40.18 32.28 18.31
C ARG A 289 40.20 30.99 17.50
N VAL A 290 41.38 30.44 17.24
CA VAL A 290 41.51 29.16 16.52
C VAL A 290 40.81 28.02 17.28
N GLU A 291 40.96 27.97 18.60
CA GLU A 291 40.25 26.98 19.43
C GLU A 291 38.72 27.10 19.29
N ASN A 292 38.19 28.33 19.34
CA ASN A 292 36.76 28.54 19.11
C ASN A 292 36.31 28.11 17.71
N LEU A 293 37.11 28.42 16.68
CA LEU A 293 36.84 27.99 15.30
C LEU A 293 36.85 26.46 15.15
N ILE A 294 37.74 25.75 15.88
CA ILE A 294 37.78 24.29 15.91
C ILE A 294 36.50 23.74 16.55
N GLN A 295 36.06 24.34 17.65
CA GLN A 295 34.82 23.94 18.31
C GLN A 295 33.60 24.17 17.38
N GLU A 296 33.51 25.35 16.75
CA GLU A 296 32.48 25.66 15.76
C GLU A 296 32.47 24.66 14.60
N ALA A 297 33.66 24.32 14.06
CA ALA A 297 33.79 23.34 12.98
C ALA A 297 33.39 21.92 13.42
N GLY A 298 33.76 21.51 14.63
CA GLY A 298 33.39 20.21 15.18
C GLY A 298 31.88 20.08 15.44
N ASP A 299 31.23 21.15 15.89
CA ASP A 299 29.77 21.15 16.08
C ASP A 299 29.02 21.17 14.73
N PHE A 300 29.53 21.90 13.75
CA PHE A 300 29.02 21.85 12.38
C PHE A 300 29.20 20.47 11.73
N GLU A 301 30.34 19.82 11.92
CA GLU A 301 30.59 18.46 11.44
C GLU A 301 29.61 17.45 12.04
N LYS A 302 29.34 17.52 13.35
CA LYS A 302 28.34 16.65 14.00
C LYS A 302 26.95 16.83 13.38
N LEU A 303 26.54 18.07 13.14
CA LEU A 303 25.27 18.38 12.47
C LEU A 303 25.22 17.76 11.08
N CYS A 304 26.26 18.00 10.26
CA CYS A 304 26.35 17.45 8.91
C CYS A 304 26.34 15.92 8.91
N ASN A 305 27.03 15.27 9.83
CA ASN A 305 27.08 13.81 9.91
C ASN A 305 25.70 13.19 10.21
N CYS A 306 24.85 13.85 10.99
CA CYS A 306 23.47 13.42 11.20
C CYS A 306 22.66 13.42 9.88
N ASP A 307 22.78 14.50 9.11
CA ASP A 307 22.06 14.65 7.85
C ASP A 307 22.67 13.76 6.73
N LEU A 308 23.98 13.53 6.74
CA LEU A 308 24.65 12.58 5.84
C LEU A 308 24.21 11.14 6.07
N ASN A 309 24.00 10.74 7.32
CA ASN A 309 23.40 9.45 7.65
C ASN A 309 21.97 9.35 7.12
N THR A 310 21.19 10.43 7.26
CA THR A 310 19.83 10.50 6.72
C THR A 310 19.83 10.45 5.19
N ALA A 311 20.76 11.13 4.52
CA ALA A 311 20.95 11.05 3.07
C ALA A 311 21.27 9.63 2.60
N SER A 312 22.10 8.91 3.37
CA SER A 312 22.43 7.51 3.09
C SER A 312 21.18 6.62 3.18
N ALA A 313 20.31 6.84 4.18
CA ALA A 313 19.04 6.13 4.28
C ALA A 313 18.10 6.43 3.09
N VAL A 314 18.04 7.68 2.62
CA VAL A 314 17.26 8.03 1.41
C VAL A 314 17.82 7.34 0.16
N ILE A 315 19.14 7.21 0.04
CA ILE A 315 19.78 6.47 -1.06
C ILE A 315 19.41 4.98 -1.00
N GLU A 316 19.48 4.35 0.18
CA GLU A 316 19.09 2.96 0.38
C GLU A 316 17.61 2.71 0.04
N ASP A 317 16.73 3.66 0.39
CA ASP A 317 15.31 3.58 0.02
C ASP A 317 15.12 3.65 -1.49
N GLY A 318 15.89 4.50 -2.18
CA GLY A 318 15.94 4.54 -3.64
C GLY A 318 16.44 3.23 -4.25
N GLU A 319 17.51 2.64 -3.70
CA GLU A 319 18.06 1.35 -4.15
C GLU A 319 17.06 0.20 -3.99
N LYS A 320 16.34 0.14 -2.87
CA LYS A 320 15.24 -0.82 -2.68
C LYS A 320 14.12 -0.60 -3.69
N LEU A 321 13.77 0.65 -3.97
CA LEU A 321 12.71 1.00 -4.91
C LEU A 321 13.05 0.59 -6.35
N MET A 322 14.31 0.67 -6.76
CA MET A 322 14.79 0.21 -8.07
C MET A 322 14.65 -1.30 -8.29
N GLN A 323 14.51 -2.09 -7.21
CA GLN A 323 14.25 -3.54 -7.32
C GLN A 323 12.79 -3.85 -7.69
N ASP A 324 11.89 -2.88 -7.58
CA ASP A 324 10.48 -3.04 -7.93
C ASP A 324 10.31 -2.97 -9.46
N PRO A 325 9.68 -3.99 -10.09
CA PRO A 325 9.46 -4.00 -11.55
C PRO A 325 8.65 -2.82 -12.10
N LEU A 326 7.89 -2.11 -11.25
CA LEU A 326 7.12 -0.94 -11.64
C LEU A 326 7.95 0.35 -11.72
N SER A 327 9.20 0.33 -11.24
CA SER A 327 10.02 1.51 -11.10
C SER A 327 10.80 1.91 -12.35
N SER A 328 10.98 3.22 -12.52
CA SER A 328 11.88 3.80 -13.52
C SER A 328 13.28 3.93 -12.94
N VAL A 329 14.10 2.88 -13.13
CA VAL A 329 15.46 2.76 -12.56
C VAL A 329 16.31 4.01 -12.82
N ASP A 330 16.46 4.44 -14.07
CA ASP A 330 17.30 5.58 -14.45
C ASP A 330 16.96 6.88 -13.70
N HIS A 331 15.67 7.10 -13.43
CA HIS A 331 15.22 8.32 -12.75
C HIS A 331 15.57 8.31 -11.27
N ILE A 332 15.43 7.16 -10.62
CA ILE A 332 15.76 6.98 -9.20
C ILE A 332 17.28 6.99 -9.01
N GLU A 333 18.00 6.26 -9.87
CA GLU A 333 19.45 6.16 -9.84
C GLU A 333 20.12 7.53 -9.93
N SER A 334 19.70 8.36 -10.89
CA SER A 334 20.22 9.73 -11.06
C SER A 334 20.09 10.57 -9.79
N LYS A 335 18.99 10.41 -9.04
CA LYS A 335 18.72 11.15 -7.79
C LYS A 335 19.58 10.63 -6.63
N CYS A 336 19.76 9.31 -6.54
CA CYS A 336 20.69 8.71 -5.60
C CYS A 336 22.14 9.15 -5.85
N GLU A 337 22.58 9.18 -7.11
CA GLU A 337 23.92 9.65 -7.48
C GLU A 337 24.14 11.13 -7.15
N GLU A 338 23.11 11.96 -7.30
CA GLU A 338 23.15 13.38 -6.95
C GLU A 338 23.39 13.59 -5.45
N LEU A 339 22.67 12.85 -4.59
CA LEU A 339 22.93 12.85 -3.15
C LEU A 339 24.33 12.34 -2.83
N ARG A 340 24.77 11.22 -3.40
CA ARG A 340 26.13 10.68 -3.18
C ARG A 340 27.21 11.71 -3.53
N ARG A 341 27.06 12.41 -4.66
CA ARG A 341 28.00 13.46 -5.10
C ARG A 341 28.04 14.62 -4.13
N THR A 342 26.86 15.12 -3.72
CA THR A 342 26.73 16.26 -2.80
C THR A 342 27.31 15.92 -1.42
N SER A 343 27.00 14.72 -0.90
CA SER A 343 27.56 14.18 0.34
C SER A 343 29.09 14.09 0.31
N ALA A 344 29.66 13.52 -0.76
CA ALA A 344 31.11 13.39 -0.90
C ALA A 344 31.82 14.75 -0.92
N LEU A 345 31.22 15.74 -1.61
CA LEU A 345 31.76 17.11 -1.64
C LEU A 345 31.73 17.77 -0.26
N LEU A 346 30.64 17.57 0.50
CA LEU A 346 30.52 18.13 1.85
C LEU A 346 31.56 17.53 2.80
N ILE A 347 31.74 16.21 2.76
CA ILE A 347 32.74 15.50 3.56
C ILE A 347 34.15 16.02 3.25
N ASP A 348 34.49 16.18 1.97
CA ASP A 348 35.79 16.75 1.55
C ASP A 348 35.99 18.18 2.09
N LYS A 349 34.95 19.02 2.05
CA LYS A 349 35.01 20.39 2.59
C LYS A 349 35.22 20.43 4.10
N ILE A 350 34.50 19.60 4.85
CA ILE A 350 34.66 19.49 6.31
C ILE A 350 36.07 19.02 6.66
N ASN A 351 36.56 17.96 5.99
CA ASN A 351 37.90 17.44 6.21
C ASN A 351 38.99 18.49 5.92
N LYS A 352 38.86 19.24 4.83
CA LYS A 352 39.77 20.35 4.50
C LYS A 352 39.72 21.46 5.55
N ARG A 353 38.53 21.80 6.04
CA ARG A 353 38.35 22.82 7.09
C ARG A 353 39.02 22.40 8.40
N ASN A 354 38.79 21.17 8.85
CA ASN A 354 39.39 20.62 10.06
C ASN A 354 40.92 20.55 9.95
N MET A 355 41.46 20.10 8.81
CA MET A 355 42.90 20.07 8.56
C MET A 355 43.53 21.47 8.57
N LEU A 356 42.85 22.46 7.98
CA LEU A 356 43.31 23.86 7.97
C LEU A 356 43.38 24.43 9.40
N LEU A 357 42.34 24.24 10.20
CA LEU A 357 42.29 24.73 11.57
C LEU A 357 43.29 24.02 12.50
N ALA A 358 43.54 22.72 12.30
CA ALA A 358 44.58 22.00 13.03
C ALA A 358 45.97 22.59 12.78
N LYS A 359 46.29 22.90 11.51
CA LYS A 359 47.55 23.58 11.14
C LYS A 359 47.63 24.99 11.73
N ALA A 360 46.53 25.75 11.68
CA ALA A 360 46.47 27.08 12.28
C ALA A 360 46.72 27.02 13.79
N ARG A 361 46.18 26.00 14.48
CA ARG A 361 46.36 25.83 15.92
C ARG A 361 47.81 25.58 16.28
N GLU A 362 48.48 24.71 15.51
CA GLU A 362 49.90 24.43 15.66
C GLU A 362 50.75 25.69 15.43
N LEU A 363 50.42 26.49 14.40
CA LEU A 363 51.09 27.76 14.14
C LEU A 363 50.94 28.72 15.33
N MET A 364 49.73 28.88 15.86
CA MET A 364 49.47 29.77 16.99
C MET A 364 50.18 29.32 18.27
N ASP A 365 50.25 28.01 18.57
CA ASP A 365 51.00 27.49 19.72
C ASP A 365 52.51 27.82 19.63
N ARG A 366 53.09 27.73 18.43
CA ARG A 366 54.49 28.14 18.21
C ARG A 366 54.69 29.64 18.36
N ILE A 367 53.74 30.45 17.88
CA ILE A 367 53.77 31.91 18.02
C ILE A 367 53.67 32.31 19.51
N ASP A 368 52.78 31.70 20.27
CA ASP A 368 52.59 31.99 21.70
C ASP A 368 53.88 31.68 22.49
N LYS A 369 54.49 30.51 22.25
CA LYS A 369 55.77 30.13 22.87
C LYS A 369 56.91 31.08 22.47
N ALA A 370 56.96 31.49 21.21
CA ALA A 370 57.95 32.47 20.74
C ALA A 370 57.76 33.85 21.39
N ASN A 371 56.51 34.29 21.57
CA ASN A 371 56.19 35.55 22.25
C ASN A 371 56.51 35.50 23.74
N GLU A 372 56.23 34.39 24.42
CA GLU A 372 56.61 34.15 25.82
C GLU A 372 58.14 34.20 25.96
N TRP A 373 58.85 33.45 25.11
CA TRP A 373 60.31 33.45 25.04
C TRP A 373 60.89 34.85 24.81
N CYS A 374 60.32 35.62 23.86
CA CYS A 374 60.75 37.00 23.62
C CYS A 374 60.55 37.89 24.86
N THR A 375 59.45 37.68 25.60
CA THR A 375 59.12 38.45 26.80
C THR A 375 60.12 38.16 27.91
N THR A 376 60.37 36.88 28.22
CA THR A 376 61.40 36.46 29.17
C THR A 376 62.79 36.95 28.75
N GLY A 377 63.10 36.92 27.45
CA GLY A 377 64.37 37.43 26.92
C GLY A 377 64.55 38.92 27.16
N VAL A 378 63.53 39.74 26.90
CA VAL A 378 63.55 41.18 27.17
C VAL A 378 63.71 41.48 28.67
N GLU A 379 62.99 40.77 29.54
CA GLU A 379 63.14 40.90 30.99
C GLU A 379 64.56 40.57 31.46
N LEU A 380 65.13 39.47 30.96
CA LEU A 380 66.51 39.07 31.26
C LEU A 380 67.53 40.09 30.72
N LEU A 381 67.30 40.68 29.55
CA LEU A 381 68.16 41.73 28.99
C LEU A 381 68.17 42.98 29.86
N ALA A 382 66.99 43.40 30.35
CA ALA A 382 66.81 44.57 31.21
C ALA A 382 67.34 44.37 32.65
N GLY A 383 67.34 43.13 33.17
CA GLY A 383 67.84 42.80 34.51
C GLY A 383 69.30 42.33 34.58
N GLU A 384 69.77 42.00 35.79
CA GLU A 384 71.11 41.42 36.05
C GLU A 384 71.19 39.90 35.77
N GLY A 385 70.47 39.41 34.76
CA GLY A 385 70.48 37.99 34.39
C GLY A 385 71.89 37.47 34.10
N GLY A 386 72.33 36.48 34.88
CA GLY A 386 73.64 35.83 34.75
C GLY A 386 73.72 34.84 33.58
N LEU A 387 74.94 34.36 33.30
CA LEU A 387 75.23 33.50 32.14
C LEU A 387 74.35 32.24 32.09
N LEU A 388 74.11 31.58 33.23
CA LEU A 388 73.27 30.40 33.34
C LEU A 388 71.82 30.65 32.91
N ALA A 389 71.25 31.81 33.24
CA ALA A 389 69.88 32.15 32.87
C ALA A 389 69.75 32.42 31.35
N VAL A 390 70.79 33.00 30.76
CA VAL A 390 70.87 33.23 29.30
C VAL A 390 71.06 31.91 28.54
N ASP A 391 71.92 31.02 29.03
CA ASP A 391 72.09 29.68 28.45
C ASP A 391 70.79 28.89 28.51
N LYS A 392 70.09 28.90 29.66
CA LYS A 392 68.79 28.25 29.82
C LYS A 392 67.74 28.80 28.83
N LEU A 393 67.64 30.13 28.68
CA LEU A 393 66.71 30.74 27.73
C LEU A 393 66.95 30.25 26.28
N LEU A 394 68.21 30.07 25.88
CA LEU A 394 68.56 29.56 24.55
C LEU A 394 68.30 28.06 24.40
N GLU A 395 68.41 27.28 25.47
CA GLU A 395 68.00 25.87 25.50
C GLU A 395 66.47 25.75 25.39
N ASP A 396 65.73 26.55 26.15
CA ASP A 396 64.26 26.59 26.13
C ASP A 396 63.71 26.96 24.74
N ALA A 397 64.44 27.79 23.97
CA ALA A 397 64.12 28.12 22.57
C ALA A 397 63.98 26.88 21.67
N GLN A 398 64.80 25.86 21.90
CA GLN A 398 64.79 24.65 21.07
C GLN A 398 63.50 23.84 21.23
N THR A 399 62.82 23.96 22.38
CA THR A 399 61.60 23.19 22.70
C THR A 399 60.41 23.51 21.78
N PHE A 400 60.42 24.68 21.13
CA PHE A 400 59.41 25.09 20.16
C PHE A 400 59.99 25.28 18.74
N GLY A 401 61.20 24.77 18.50
CA GLY A 401 61.83 24.76 17.18
C GLY A 401 62.64 26.02 16.84
N LEU A 402 62.90 26.91 17.79
CA LEU A 402 63.80 28.05 17.59
C LEU A 402 65.26 27.63 17.82
N ALA A 403 65.87 27.01 16.81
CA ALA A 403 67.30 26.69 16.79
C ALA A 403 68.15 27.83 16.22
N ALA A 404 67.61 28.52 15.20
CA ALA A 404 68.18 29.72 14.60
C ALA A 404 67.04 30.60 14.06
N PRO A 405 67.16 31.94 14.11
CA PRO A 405 66.07 32.84 13.71
C PRO A 405 65.63 32.67 12.25
N ASP A 406 66.57 32.55 11.31
CA ASP A 406 66.25 32.35 9.88
C ASP A 406 65.46 31.06 9.64
N GLN A 407 65.87 29.95 10.29
CA GLN A 407 65.18 28.66 10.17
C GLN A 407 63.79 28.70 10.79
N PHE A 408 63.63 29.41 11.92
CA PHE A 408 62.35 29.58 12.58
C PHE A 408 61.39 30.46 11.77
N ARG A 409 61.89 31.54 11.16
CA ARG A 409 61.13 32.37 10.23
C ARG A 409 60.62 31.54 9.05
N ASP A 410 61.50 30.80 8.39
CA ASP A 410 61.14 29.98 7.23
C ASP A 410 60.10 28.92 7.59
N MET A 411 60.25 28.29 8.76
CA MET A 411 59.30 27.35 9.32
C MET A 411 57.92 27.98 9.56
N LEU A 412 57.83 29.13 10.23
CA LEU A 412 56.55 29.79 10.48
C LEU A 412 55.90 30.26 9.16
N MET A 413 56.69 30.78 8.22
CA MET A 413 56.21 31.26 6.92
C MET A 413 55.68 30.12 6.04
N HIS A 414 56.22 28.90 6.17
CA HIS A 414 55.70 27.73 5.47
C HIS A 414 54.30 27.33 5.94
N SER A 415 53.99 27.57 7.21
CA SER A 415 52.69 27.28 7.81
C SER A 415 51.71 28.46 7.78
N ALA A 416 52.17 29.65 7.38
CA ALA A 416 51.37 30.86 7.35
C ALA A 416 50.34 30.85 6.22
N THR A 417 49.10 31.22 6.56
CA THR A 417 48.05 31.54 5.59
C THR A 417 48.15 32.99 5.12
N GLN A 418 47.27 33.42 4.21
CA GLN A 418 47.24 34.82 3.78
C GLN A 418 46.89 35.76 4.94
N GLU A 419 45.96 35.35 5.80
CA GLU A 419 45.49 36.11 6.96
C GLU A 419 46.58 36.21 8.04
N THR A 420 47.25 35.09 8.35
CA THR A 420 48.22 35.04 9.45
C THR A 420 49.63 35.53 9.07
N ARG A 421 49.86 35.86 7.79
CA ARG A 421 51.20 36.23 7.28
C ARG A 421 51.80 37.47 7.94
N ALA A 422 50.97 38.50 8.16
CA ALA A 422 51.43 39.74 8.78
C ALA A 422 51.88 39.49 10.23
N LEU A 423 51.08 38.74 10.99
CA LEU A 423 51.40 38.32 12.35
C LEU A 423 52.70 37.51 12.39
N VAL A 424 52.82 36.49 11.53
CA VAL A 424 54.02 35.64 11.45
C VAL A 424 55.28 36.48 11.18
N THR A 425 55.19 37.43 10.24
CA THR A 425 56.32 38.32 9.90
C THR A 425 56.73 39.17 11.11
N GLN A 426 55.75 39.73 11.83
CA GLN A 426 56.00 40.54 13.02
C GLN A 426 56.67 39.73 14.14
N VAL A 427 56.18 38.52 14.41
CA VAL A 427 56.71 37.64 15.45
C VAL A 427 58.12 37.18 15.08
N ALA A 428 58.35 36.78 13.83
CA ALA A 428 59.67 36.36 13.36
C ALA A 428 60.71 37.49 13.52
N GLN A 429 60.36 38.73 13.15
CA GLN A 429 61.24 39.88 13.35
C GLN A 429 61.56 40.12 14.83
N ARG A 430 60.54 40.04 15.69
CA ARG A 430 60.74 40.20 17.14
C ARG A 430 61.69 39.14 17.71
N VAL A 431 61.54 37.89 17.25
CA VAL A 431 62.43 36.78 17.63
C VAL A 431 63.85 37.03 17.18
N GLU A 432 64.06 37.48 15.93
CA GLU A 432 65.38 37.84 15.40
C GLU A 432 66.07 38.92 16.25
N ASP A 433 65.35 39.98 16.60
CA ASP A 433 65.87 41.10 17.39
C ASP A 433 66.27 40.65 18.80
N VAL A 434 65.38 39.92 19.50
CA VAL A 434 65.66 39.41 20.85
C VAL A 434 66.81 38.41 20.84
N TRP A 435 66.85 37.51 19.86
CA TRP A 435 67.91 36.52 19.70
C TRP A 435 69.29 37.17 19.54
N LEU A 436 69.39 38.20 18.70
CA LEU A 436 70.64 38.94 18.52
C LEU A 436 71.12 39.57 19.83
N MET A 437 70.21 40.24 20.55
CA MET A 437 70.55 40.90 21.82
C MET A 437 70.96 39.89 22.90
N VAL A 438 70.22 38.78 23.04
CA VAL A 438 70.54 37.69 23.98
C VAL A 438 71.91 37.07 23.65
N SER A 439 72.19 36.84 22.37
CA SER A 439 73.48 36.30 21.91
C SER A 439 74.66 37.23 22.24
N VAL A 440 74.48 38.55 22.07
CA VAL A 440 75.49 39.55 22.45
C VAL A 440 75.71 39.59 23.97
N LYS A 441 74.63 39.55 24.77
CA LYS A 441 74.72 39.50 26.25
C LYS A 441 75.44 38.23 26.71
N ARG A 442 75.11 37.07 26.13
CA ARG A 442 75.79 35.78 26.39
C ARG A 442 77.29 35.88 26.15
N ALA A 443 77.70 36.36 24.97
CA ALA A 443 79.12 36.50 24.63
C ALA A 443 79.86 37.45 25.59
N THR A 444 79.19 38.51 26.06
CA THR A 444 79.74 39.45 27.02
C THR A 444 79.95 38.81 28.40
N LEU A 445 78.95 38.07 28.88
CA LEU A 445 79.01 37.35 30.16
C LEU A 445 80.03 36.20 30.13
N GLN A 446 80.15 35.48 29.02
CA GLN A 446 81.18 34.45 28.83
C GLN A 446 82.59 35.06 28.93
N ARG A 447 82.85 36.19 28.24
CA ARG A 447 84.14 36.89 28.35
C ARG A 447 84.42 37.36 29.78
N ALA A 448 83.39 37.85 30.49
CA ALA A 448 83.52 38.27 31.88
C ALA A 448 83.83 37.11 32.83
N ALA A 449 83.21 35.94 32.63
CA ALA A 449 83.45 34.73 33.42
C ALA A 449 84.84 34.12 33.19
N THR A 450 85.43 34.32 32.00
CA THR A 450 86.78 33.82 31.67
C THR A 450 87.92 34.77 32.06
N LYS A 451 87.65 35.97 32.59
CA LYS A 451 88.71 36.88 33.05
C LYS A 451 89.33 36.35 34.35
N PRO A 452 90.66 36.12 34.42
CA PRO A 452 91.31 35.69 35.65
C PRO A 452 91.19 36.77 36.74
N ALA A 453 90.97 36.37 37.99
CA ALA A 453 90.89 37.28 39.12
C ALA A 453 92.17 38.14 39.20
N ARG A 454 92.03 39.47 39.28
CA ARG A 454 93.19 40.36 39.45
C ARG A 454 93.92 39.99 40.75
N PRO A 455 95.26 39.88 40.76
CA PRO A 455 96.00 39.63 41.98
C PRO A 455 95.76 40.78 42.97
N VAL A 456 95.34 40.44 44.18
CA VAL A 456 95.13 41.39 45.27
C VAL A 456 96.51 41.90 45.69
N GLN A 457 96.82 43.16 45.41
CA GLN A 457 97.97 43.83 46.04
C GLN A 457 97.58 44.18 47.47
N SER A 458 98.21 43.51 48.44
CA SER A 458 98.23 43.93 49.84
C SER A 458 98.99 45.24 49.97
N VAL A 459 98.34 46.28 50.46
CA VAL A 459 98.99 47.56 50.80
C VAL A 459 99.53 47.47 52.24
N PRO A 460 100.76 47.96 52.54
CA PRO A 460 101.40 47.83 53.85
C PRO A 460 100.67 48.52 55.00
#